data_AF-A0A7Y3CYI6-F1
#
_entry.id   AF-A0A7Y3CYI6-F1
#
_cell.length_a   1.000
_cell.length_b   1.000
_cell.length_c   1.000
_cell.angle_alpha   90.00
_cell.angle_beta   90.00
_cell.angle_gamma   90.00
#
_symmetry.space_group_name_H-M   'P 1'
#
loop_
_entity.id
_entity.type
_entity.pdbx_description
1 polymer ?
#
loop_
_entity_poly.entity_id
_entity_poly.type
_entity_poly.pdbx_seq_one_letter_code
_entity_poly.pdbx_strand_id
1 'polypeptide(L)' 'MKYHSIDNKLFIKNRKNFMKEMQPKSLAVFNSNDIYPISADSTLPFEQHRDIFYLSGVDQEESILVLFP' A
#
# COMPACT_ATOMS: atom_id res chain seq x y z
N MET A 1 -4.36 14.94 13.01
CA MET A 1 -4.44 15.13 11.54
C MET A 1 -5.72 15.89 11.22
N LYS A 2 -5.76 16.66 10.13
CA LYS A 2 -6.92 17.50 9.74
C LYS A 2 -8.15 16.67 9.31
N TYR A 3 -8.02 15.35 9.20
CA TYR A 3 -9.04 14.42 8.73
C TYR A 3 -9.23 13.24 9.69
N HIS A 4 -10.44 12.67 9.69
CA HIS A 4 -10.73 11.41 10.36
C HIS A 4 -10.03 10.24 9.68
N SER A 5 -9.55 9.30 10.49
CA SER A 5 -8.98 8.05 9.99
C SER A 5 -10.01 7.29 9.13
N ILE A 6 -9.54 6.73 8.01
CA ILE A 6 -10.37 5.92 7.13
C ILE A 6 -10.75 4.62 7.86
N ASP A 7 -12.02 4.20 7.75
CA ASP A 7 -12.50 2.95 8.36
C ASP A 7 -11.77 1.73 7.75
N ASN A 8 -11.24 0.86 8.61
CA ASN A 8 -10.51 -0.33 8.21
C ASN A 8 -11.33 -1.31 7.36
N LYS A 9 -12.67 -1.25 7.46
CA LYS A 9 -13.59 -2.06 6.66
C LYS A 9 -13.45 -1.81 5.16
N LEU A 10 -13.08 -0.59 4.76
CA LEU A 10 -12.84 -0.26 3.36
C LEU A 10 -11.68 -1.08 2.79
N PHE A 11 -10.53 -1.07 3.48
CA PHE A 11 -9.34 -1.80 3.05
C PHE A 11 -9.57 -3.32 3.05
N ILE A 12 -10.29 -3.85 4.05
CA ILE A 12 -10.68 -5.26 4.08
C ILE A 12 -11.55 -5.62 2.86
N LYS A 13 -12.52 -4.77 2.51
CA LYS A 13 -13.37 -4.97 1.33
C LYS A 13 -12.55 -4.94 0.04
N ASN A 14 -11.63 -3.99 -0.10
CA ASN A 14 -10.77 -3.87 -1.28
C ASN A 14 -9.90 -5.11 -1.48
N ARG A 15 -9.26 -5.62 -0.42
CA ARG A 15 -8.47 -6.86 -0.50
C ARG A 15 -9.32 -8.06 -0.91
N LYS A 16 -10.53 -8.20 -0.34
CA LYS A 16 -11.46 -9.28 -0.73
C LYS A 16 -11.85 -9.20 -2.21
N ASN A 17 -12.13 -8.00 -2.71
CA ASN A 17 -12.45 -7.81 -4.12
C ASN A 17 -11.26 -8.15 -5.02
N PHE A 18 -10.05 -7.72 -4.66
CA PHE A 18 -8.84 -8.05 -5.41
C PHE A 18 -8.57 -9.56 -5.43
N MET A 19 -8.60 -10.20 -4.26
CA MET A 19 -8.36 -11.63 -4.12
C MET A 19 -9.39 -12.52 -4.81
N LYS A 20 -10.62 -12.04 -5.00
CA LYS A 20 -11.66 -12.75 -5.76
C LYS A 20 -11.27 -12.97 -7.22
N GLU A 21 -10.53 -12.04 -7.80
CA GLU A 21 -10.09 -12.09 -9.20
C GLU A 21 -8.70 -12.76 -9.35
N MET A 22 -8.05 -13.11 -8.24
CA MET A 22 -6.77 -13.82 -8.27
C MET A 22 -6.96 -15.28 -8.68
N GLN A 23 -5.97 -15.81 -9.39
CA GLN A 23 -5.92 -17.25 -9.67
C GLN A 23 -5.71 -18.03 -8.36
N PRO A 24 -6.32 -19.22 -8.21
CA PRO A 24 -6.12 -20.04 -7.03
C PRO A 24 -4.63 -20.42 -6.88
N LYS A 25 -4.14 -20.51 -5.64
CA LYS A 25 -2.73 -20.80 -5.30
C LYS A 25 -1.74 -19.79 -5.89
N SER A 26 -2.13 -18.52 -6.01
CA SER A 26 -1.24 -17.43 -6.43
C SER A 26 -0.87 -16.52 -5.26
N LEU A 27 0.18 -15.72 -5.47
CA LEU A 27 0.70 -14.75 -4.51
C LEU A 27 0.76 -13.39 -5.20
N ALA A 28 0.21 -12.36 -4.56
CA ALA A 28 0.40 -10.97 -4.97
C ALA A 28 1.28 -10.24 -3.95
N VAL A 29 2.27 -9.51 -4.44
CA VAL A 29 3.22 -8.74 -3.62
C VAL A 29 3.19 -7.30 -4.09
N PHE A 30 2.96 -6.38 -3.17
CA PHE A 30 2.97 -4.94 -3.40
C PHE A 30 4.03 -4.30 -2.50
N ASN A 31 4.86 -3.44 -3.05
CA ASN A 31 5.90 -2.74 -2.32
C ASN A 31 5.51 -1.27 -2.13
N SER A 32 5.99 -0.66 -1.05
CA SER A 32 5.99 0.79 -0.89
C SER A 32 6.92 1.45 -1.91
N ASN A 33 6.73 2.75 -2.12
CA ASN A 33 7.71 3.54 -2.87
C ASN A 33 8.99 3.74 -2.05
N ASP A 34 10.08 4.03 -2.75
CA ASP A 34 11.31 4.52 -2.14
C ASP A 34 11.23 6.04 -1.93
N ILE A 35 12.01 6.55 -0.98
CA ILE A 35 12.25 7.99 -0.88
C ILE A 35 13.11 8.43 -2.05
N TYR A 36 12.64 9.42 -2.82
CA TYR A 36 13.37 9.93 -3.98
C TYR A 36 14.51 10.88 -3.57
N PRO A 37 15.78 10.58 -3.87
CA PRO A 37 16.89 11.48 -3.62
C PRO A 37 16.93 12.60 -4.69
N ILE A 38 17.33 13.81 -4.29
CA ILE A 38 17.48 14.94 -5.21
C ILE A 38 18.94 15.45 -5.33
N SER A 39 19.62 15.70 -4.21
CA SER A 39 20.99 16.21 -4.18
C SER A 39 21.61 16.00 -2.80
N ALA A 40 22.85 15.51 -2.74
CA ALA A 40 23.55 15.15 -1.49
C ALA A 40 22.63 14.36 -0.55
N ASP A 41 22.38 14.89 0.66
CA ASP A 41 21.53 14.26 1.67
C ASP A 41 20.05 14.69 1.60
N SER A 42 19.65 15.43 0.55
CA SER A 42 18.28 15.93 0.39
C SER A 42 17.39 14.97 -0.41
N THR A 43 16.14 14.87 0.03
CA THR A 43 15.12 13.99 -0.57
C THR A 43 13.80 14.72 -0.83
N LEU A 44 12.99 14.18 -1.74
CA LEU A 44 11.58 14.54 -1.84
C LEU A 44 10.80 13.95 -0.67
N PRO A 45 9.71 14.61 -0.23
CA PRO A 45 8.77 14.00 0.71
C PRO A 45 8.29 12.64 0.22
N PHE A 46 8.17 11.69 1.13
CA PHE A 46 7.63 10.38 0.82
C PHE A 46 6.17 10.47 0.36
N GLU A 47 5.87 9.76 -0.71
CA GLU A 47 4.52 9.57 -1.23
C GLU A 47 4.32 8.07 -1.45
N GLN A 48 3.38 7.49 -0.69
CA GLN A 48 3.11 6.07 -0.74
C GLN A 48 2.60 5.61 -2.11
N HIS A 49 2.95 4.37 -2.48
CA HIS A 49 2.41 3.74 -3.68
C HIS A 49 0.88 3.60 -3.55
N ARG A 50 0.13 4.06 -4.56
CA ARG A 50 -1.33 4.17 -4.43
C ARG A 50 -2.02 2.82 -4.26
N ASP A 51 -1.50 1.77 -4.88
CA ASP A 51 -2.08 0.43 -4.78
C ASP A 51 -1.92 -0.17 -3.38
N ILE A 52 -0.75 -0.04 -2.74
CA ILE A 52 -0.57 -0.51 -1.36
C ILE A 52 -1.46 0.31 -0.41
N PHE A 53 -1.55 1.63 -0.60
CA PHE A 53 -2.44 2.46 0.20
C PHE A 53 -3.91 2.09 0.01
N TYR A 54 -4.37 1.89 -1.22
CA TYR A 54 -5.73 1.48 -1.54
C TYR A 54 -6.13 0.14 -0.90
N LEU A 55 -5.19 -0.80 -0.82
CA LEU A 55 -5.43 -2.14 -0.29
C LEU A 55 -5.21 -2.26 1.21
N SER A 56 -4.37 -1.41 1.82
CA SER A 56 -3.94 -1.57 3.22
C SER A 56 -4.15 -0.35 4.10
N GLY A 57 -4.17 0.86 3.54
CA GLY A 57 -4.13 2.12 4.29
C GLY A 57 -2.79 2.41 4.95
N VAL A 58 -1.74 1.60 4.69
CA VAL A 58 -0.40 1.81 5.22
C VAL A 58 0.27 2.95 4.44
N ASP A 59 0.69 3.98 5.16
CA ASP A 59 1.35 5.19 4.63
C ASP A 59 2.76 5.34 5.20
N GLN A 60 3.49 4.21 5.25
CA GLN A 60 4.85 4.12 5.78
C GLN A 60 5.78 3.61 4.67
N GLU A 61 7.02 4.06 4.72
CA GLU A 61 8.12 3.55 3.91
C GLU A 61 8.43 2.08 4.25
N GLU A 62 9.28 1.45 3.44
CA GLU A 62 9.81 0.08 3.66
C GLU A 62 8.72 -0.97 3.99
N SER A 63 7.55 -0.81 3.39
CA SER A 63 6.37 -1.64 3.67
C SER A 63 6.06 -2.56 2.50
N ILE A 64 5.76 -3.84 2.80
CA ILE A 64 5.38 -4.83 1.79
C ILE A 64 4.03 -5.44 2.16
N LEU A 65 3.06 -5.38 1.25
CA LEU A 65 1.78 -6.06 1.38
C LEU A 65 1.82 -7.37 0.58
N VAL A 66 1.51 -8.47 1.25
CA VAL A 66 1.45 -9.80 0.66
C VAL A 66 0.03 -10.35 0.77
N LEU A 67 -0.57 -10.74 -0.36
CA LEU A 67 -1.91 -11.36 -0.43
C LEU A 67 -1.82 -12.77 -1.01
N PHE A 68 -2.40 -13.73 -0.30
CA PHE A 68 -2.49 -15.14 -0.69
C PHE A 68 -3.91 -15.67 -0.33
N PRO A 69 -4.84 -15.72 -1.28
CA PRO A 69 -6.17 -16.28 -1.05
C PRO A 69 -6.22 -17.81 -0.98
#